data_AF-G5ET69-F1
#
_entry.id   AF-G5ET69-F1
#
_cell.length_a   1.000
_cell.length_b   1.000
_cell.length_c   1.000
_cell.angle_alpha   90.00
_cell.angle_beta   90.00
_cell.angle_gamma   90.00
#
_symmetry.space_group_name_H-M   'P 1'
#
loop_
_entity.id
_entity.type
_entity.pdbx_description
1 polymer ?
#
loop_
_entity_poly.entity_id
_entity_poly.type
_entity_poly.pdbx_seq_one_letter_code
_entity_poly.pdbx_strand_id
1 'polypeptide(L)'
;MIPAPPRLLPMASHDCFYHSLTTCLGELDNEDIQVTITDEATGEALMDEATNTFDNGFIGFWLPDDATGLIEVSYQGRTGTTEFSTTDDGATCVTDLRLT
;
A
#
# COMPACT_ATOMS: atom_id res chain seq x y z
N MET A 1 20.30 -21.57 0.62
CA MET A 1 19.52 -20.40 0.19
C MET A 1 20.31 -19.17 0.62
N ILE A 2 20.95 -18.50 -0.32
CA ILE A 2 21.72 -17.29 -0.03
C ILE A 2 20.68 -16.16 0.03
N PRO A 3 20.53 -15.44 1.15
CA PRO A 3 19.63 -14.28 1.18
C PRO A 3 20.09 -13.30 0.10
N ALA A 4 19.15 -12.85 -0.74
CA ALA A 4 19.46 -11.84 -1.74
C ALA A 4 20.08 -10.61 -1.05
N PRO A 5 21.14 -10.01 -1.62
CA PRO A 5 21.72 -8.81 -1.04
C PRO A 5 20.66 -7.70 -1.02
N PRO A 6 20.63 -6.84 0.00
CA PRO A 6 19.67 -5.74 0.05
C PRO A 6 19.87 -4.87 -1.19
N ARG A 7 18.79 -4.68 -1.97
CA ARG A 7 18.78 -3.79 -3.13
C ARG A 7 19.01 -2.37 -2.63
N LEU A 8 20.24 -1.88 -2.75
CA LEU A 8 20.61 -0.48 -2.47
C LEU A 8 20.15 0.44 -3.62
N LEU A 9 18.89 0.33 -4.04
CA LEU A 9 18.25 1.32 -4.90
C LEU A 9 17.88 2.53 -4.03
N PRO A 10 17.99 3.77 -4.52
CA PRO A 10 17.50 4.93 -3.79
C PRO A 10 16.00 4.75 -3.55
N MET A 11 15.60 4.88 -2.27
CA MET A 11 14.23 4.71 -1.83
C MET A 11 13.33 5.74 -2.52
N ALA A 12 12.61 5.34 -3.55
CA ALA A 12 11.98 6.27 -4.49
C ALA A 12 10.62 5.75 -4.94
N SER A 13 9.59 6.53 -4.62
CA SER A 13 8.26 6.35 -5.17
C SER A 13 8.08 7.18 -6.45
N HIS A 14 6.94 7.00 -7.10
CA HIS A 14 6.48 7.80 -8.24
C HIS A 14 5.01 8.14 -8.05
N ASP A 15 4.61 9.29 -8.60
CA ASP A 15 3.20 9.69 -8.60
C ASP A 15 2.39 8.71 -9.45
N CYS A 16 1.24 8.28 -8.92
CA CYS A 16 0.33 7.36 -9.56
C CYS A 16 -1.09 7.70 -9.09
N PHE A 17 -2.06 7.65 -10.00
CA PHE A 17 -3.48 7.91 -9.66
C PHE A 17 -4.38 6.75 -10.08
N TYR A 18 -4.24 6.32 -11.34
CA TYR A 18 -4.85 5.10 -11.84
C TYR A 18 -3.84 3.97 -11.89
N HIS A 19 -4.17 2.83 -11.31
CA HIS A 19 -3.22 1.72 -11.23
C HIS A 19 -2.99 1.09 -12.60
N SER A 20 -1.73 1.07 -13.05
CA SER A 20 -1.32 0.27 -14.19
C SER A 20 -0.96 -1.13 -13.73
N LEU A 21 -1.85 -2.08 -13.99
CA LEU A 21 -1.66 -3.51 -13.71
C LEU A 21 -0.49 -4.15 -14.50
N THR A 22 0.03 -3.48 -15.52
CA THR A 22 0.98 -4.09 -16.48
C THR A 22 2.35 -3.44 -16.52
N THR A 23 2.52 -2.22 -16.00
CA THR A 23 3.79 -1.47 -16.17
C THR A 23 4.35 -0.83 -14.92
N CYS A 24 3.55 -0.62 -13.86
CA CYS A 24 4.05 -0.03 -12.63
C CYS A 24 4.78 -1.07 -11.77
N LEU A 25 5.88 -0.66 -11.14
CA LEU A 25 6.63 -1.45 -10.18
C LEU A 25 6.75 -0.67 -8.86
N GLY A 26 6.33 -1.31 -7.77
CA GLY A 26 6.58 -0.89 -6.41
C GLY A 26 7.96 -1.31 -5.93
N GLU A 27 8.42 -0.69 -4.84
CA GLU A 27 9.74 -0.96 -4.26
C GLU A 27 9.81 -2.28 -3.48
N LEU A 28 8.69 -2.68 -2.86
CA LEU A 28 8.60 -3.85 -2.00
C LEU A 28 7.94 -5.02 -2.76
N ASP A 29 8.67 -5.73 -3.60
CA ASP A 29 8.18 -6.92 -4.33
C ASP A 29 8.31 -8.22 -3.52
N ASN A 30 7.23 -9.00 -3.41
CA ASN A 30 7.18 -10.26 -2.64
C ASN A 30 7.54 -10.12 -1.15
N GLU A 31 7.19 -9.00 -0.52
CA GLU A 31 7.51 -8.70 0.88
C GLU A 31 6.30 -8.90 1.79
N ASP A 32 6.53 -9.46 2.98
CA ASP A 32 5.50 -9.64 4.01
C ASP A 32 5.25 -8.33 4.76
N ILE A 33 4.02 -7.84 4.75
CA ILE A 33 3.61 -6.57 5.37
C ILE A 33 2.35 -6.76 6.23
N GLN A 34 2.15 -5.89 7.21
CA GLN A 34 0.85 -5.72 7.87
C GLN A 34 0.16 -4.50 7.26
N VAL A 35 -1.11 -4.63 6.88
CA VAL A 35 -1.93 -3.54 6.38
C VAL A 35 -3.19 -3.38 7.23
N THR A 36 -3.45 -2.15 7.64
CA THR A 36 -4.70 -1.75 8.30
C THR A 36 -5.34 -0.63 7.50
N ILE A 37 -6.62 -0.76 7.18
CA ILE A 37 -7.40 0.27 6.50
C ILE A 37 -8.56 0.64 7.42
N THR A 38 -8.66 1.91 7.79
CA THR A 38 -9.64 2.40 8.76
C THR A 38 -10.53 3.44 8.11
N ASP A 39 -11.85 3.28 8.28
CA ASP A 39 -12.84 4.25 7.84
C ASP A 39 -12.80 5.51 8.71
N GLU A 40 -12.78 6.68 8.09
CA GLU A 40 -12.68 7.97 8.80
C GLU A 40 -13.93 8.29 9.60
N ALA A 41 -15.11 7.98 9.06
CA ALA A 41 -16.39 8.38 9.63
C ALA A 41 -16.74 7.58 10.90
N THR A 42 -16.40 6.30 10.91
CA THR A 42 -16.73 5.34 11.97
C THR A 42 -15.55 5.02 12.87
N GLY A 43 -14.31 5.14 12.36
CA GLY A 43 -13.11 4.67 13.03
C GLY A 43 -12.98 3.15 13.05
N GLU A 44 -13.83 2.41 12.34
CA GLU A 44 -13.77 0.96 12.25
C GLU A 44 -12.75 0.51 11.21
N ALA A 45 -12.11 -0.65 11.46
CA ALA A 45 -11.22 -1.26 10.49
C ALA A 45 -12.04 -1.87 9.34
N LEU A 46 -11.82 -1.37 8.13
CA LEU A 46 -12.29 -1.97 6.88
C LEU A 46 -11.42 -3.17 6.47
N MET A 47 -10.14 -3.15 6.86
CA MET A 47 -9.17 -4.22 6.65
C MET A 47 -8.13 -4.24 7.77
N ASP A 48 -7.70 -5.42 8.18
CA ASP A 48 -6.57 -5.65 9.10
C ASP A 48 -5.97 -7.03 8.77
N GLU A 49 -4.91 -7.06 7.96
CA GLU A 49 -4.36 -8.29 7.39
C GLU A 49 -2.83 -8.28 7.34
N ALA A 50 -2.23 -9.41 7.75
CA ALA A 50 -0.85 -9.76 7.41
C ALA A 50 -0.84 -10.42 6.03
N THR A 51 -0.19 -9.79 5.05
CA THR A 51 -0.26 -10.22 3.64
C THR A 51 1.08 -10.06 2.93
N ASN A 52 1.18 -10.54 1.70
CA ASN A 52 2.40 -10.48 0.87
C ASN A 52 2.14 -9.61 -0.36
N THR A 53 3.04 -8.67 -0.66
CA THR A 53 2.96 -7.89 -1.90
C THR A 53 3.24 -8.78 -3.11
N PHE A 54 2.63 -8.48 -4.26
CA PHE A 54 2.85 -9.26 -5.49
C PHE A 54 4.23 -8.99 -6.11
N ASP A 55 4.55 -9.75 -7.17
CA ASP A 55 5.79 -9.61 -7.97
C ASP A 55 6.03 -8.18 -8.51
N ASN A 56 4.97 -7.39 -8.68
CA ASN A 56 5.06 -6.00 -9.12
C ASN A 56 5.21 -5.01 -7.96
N GLY A 57 5.29 -5.48 -6.71
CA GLY A 57 5.43 -4.66 -5.51
C GLY A 57 4.16 -3.94 -5.05
N PHE A 58 2.99 -4.31 -5.58
CA PHE A 58 1.69 -3.80 -5.13
C PHE A 58 0.91 -4.86 -4.36
N ILE A 59 -0.08 -4.41 -3.59
CA ILE A 59 -1.15 -5.21 -3.01
C ILE A 59 -2.48 -4.51 -3.33
N GLY A 60 -3.55 -5.27 -3.51
CA GLY A 60 -4.87 -4.73 -3.86
C GLY A 60 -5.92 -5.15 -2.84
N PHE A 61 -6.78 -4.21 -2.45
CA PHE A 61 -7.88 -4.44 -1.53
C PHE A 61 -9.21 -4.01 -2.15
N TRP A 62 -10.26 -4.77 -1.86
CA TRP A 62 -11.63 -4.38 -2.18
C TRP A 62 -12.24 -3.74 -0.96
N LEU A 63 -12.67 -2.48 -1.10
CA LEU A 63 -13.28 -1.68 -0.04
C LEU A 63 -14.72 -1.32 -0.40
N PRO A 64 -15.57 -0.95 0.57
CA PRO A 64 -16.88 -0.37 0.30
C PRO A 64 -16.78 0.86 -0.63
N ASP A 65 -17.85 1.11 -1.38
CA ASP A 65 -17.96 2.35 -2.16
C ASP A 65 -18.20 3.56 -1.25
N ASP A 66 -17.82 4.75 -1.73
CA ASP A 66 -18.05 6.03 -1.05
C ASP A 66 -17.46 6.11 0.37
N ALA A 67 -16.29 5.51 0.58
CA ALA A 67 -15.55 5.50 1.84
C ALA A 67 -14.27 6.36 1.76
N THR A 68 -13.91 6.99 2.87
CA THR A 68 -12.63 7.71 3.04
C THR A 68 -11.95 7.23 4.32
N GLY A 69 -10.63 7.41 4.38
CA GLY A 69 -9.90 7.12 5.61
C GLY A 69 -8.42 6.93 5.43
N LEU A 70 -7.84 6.09 6.28
CA LEU A 70 -6.40 5.91 6.38
C LEU A 70 -5.99 4.49 6.04
N ILE A 71 -4.91 4.38 5.28
CA ILE A 71 -4.13 3.16 5.08
C ILE A 71 -2.89 3.27 5.95
N GLU A 72 -2.69 2.33 6.87
CA GLU A 72 -1.46 2.14 7.60
C GLU A 72 -0.78 0.84 7.13
N VAL A 73 0.53 0.92 6.87
CA VAL A 73 1.35 -0.24 6.52
C VAL A 73 2.54 -0.30 7.47
N SER A 74 2.83 -1.50 7.98
CA SER A 74 4.07 -1.77 8.73
C SER A 74 4.91 -2.88 8.10
N TYR A 75 6.22 -2.67 8.13
CA TYR A 75 7.22 -3.56 7.53
C TYR A 75 8.57 -3.38 8.22
N GLN A 76 9.17 -4.49 8.67
CA GLN A 76 10.48 -4.52 9.35
C GLN A 76 10.67 -3.45 10.44
N GLY A 77 9.64 -3.22 11.25
CA GLY A 77 9.68 -2.24 12.35
C GLY A 77 9.54 -0.78 11.93
N ARG A 78 9.24 -0.51 10.66
CA ARG A 78 8.85 0.80 10.13
C ARG A 78 7.35 0.84 9.89
N THR A 79 6.78 2.03 9.96
CA THR A 79 5.37 2.28 9.69
C THR A 79 5.22 3.49 8.77
N GLY A 80 4.19 3.48 7.95
CA GLY A 80 3.78 4.62 7.13
C GLY A 80 2.27 4.68 7.00
N THR A 81 1.74 5.88 6.84
CA THR A 81 0.30 6.13 6.73
C THR A 81 0.03 7.05 5.55
N THR A 82 -1.09 6.85 4.87
CA THR A 82 -1.61 7.77 3.85
C THR A 82 -3.14 7.73 3.83
N GLU A 83 -3.75 8.70 3.17
CA GLU A 83 -5.20 8.79 3.02
C GLU A 83 -5.67 8.00 1.78
N PHE A 84 -6.93 7.54 1.80
CA PHE A 84 -7.60 6.97 0.63
C PHE A 84 -9.02 7.51 0.47
N SER A 85 -9.54 7.38 -0.74
CA SER A 85 -10.95 7.63 -1.08
C SER A 85 -11.42 6.60 -2.11
N THR A 86 -12.60 6.02 -1.90
CA THR A 86 -13.33 5.18 -2.86
C THR A 86 -14.55 5.88 -3.47
N THR A 87 -14.60 7.21 -3.39
CA THR A 87 -15.58 8.03 -4.14
C THR A 87 -15.26 8.02 -5.63
N ASP A 88 -16.13 8.61 -6.46
CA ASP A 88 -15.95 8.66 -7.93
C ASP A 88 -14.62 9.31 -8.37
N ASP A 89 -14.08 10.22 -7.57
CA ASP A 89 -12.79 10.90 -7.81
C ASP A 89 -11.62 10.24 -7.07
N GLY A 90 -11.83 9.06 -6.47
CA GLY A 90 -10.84 8.32 -5.70
C GLY A 90 -9.72 7.74 -6.56
N ALA A 91 -8.48 7.81 -6.06
CA ALA A 91 -7.35 7.14 -6.69
C ALA A 91 -7.47 5.61 -6.55
N THR A 92 -7.12 4.89 -7.62
CA THR A 92 -7.00 3.41 -7.58
C THR A 92 -5.56 2.96 -7.35
N CYS A 93 -4.62 3.90 -7.29
CA CYS A 93 -3.21 3.69 -7.08
C CYS A 93 -2.72 4.64 -5.99
N VAL A 94 -2.19 4.08 -4.91
CA VAL A 94 -1.65 4.85 -3.79
C VAL A 94 -0.19 4.46 -3.62
N THR A 95 0.71 5.40 -3.86
CA THR A 95 2.17 5.18 -3.86
C THR A 95 2.91 6.19 -2.98
N ASP A 96 2.21 7.16 -2.40
CA ASP A 96 2.78 8.19 -1.53
C ASP A 96 2.93 7.74 -0.06
N LEU A 97 2.52 6.51 0.27
CA LEU A 97 2.78 5.90 1.57
C LEU A 97 4.28 5.68 1.77
N ARG A 98 4.87 6.44 2.70
CA ARG A 98 6.29 6.35 3.04
C ARG A 98 6.50 5.78 4.43
N LEU A 99 7.21 4.64 4.48
CA LEU A 99 7.64 4.03 5.73
C LEU A 99 8.80 4.83 6.36
N THR A 100 8.76 5.07 7.66
CA THR A 100 9.81 5.77 8.42
C THR A 100 10.42 4.91 9.52
#